data_AF-W5NEF2-F1
#
_entry.id   AF-W5NEF2-F1
#
_cell.length_a   1.000
_cell.length_b   1.000
_cell.length_c   1.000
_cell.angle_alpha   90.00
_cell.angle_beta   90.00
_cell.angle_gamma   90.00
#
_symmetry.space_group_name_H-M   'P 1'
#
loop_
_entity.id
_entity.type
_entity.pdbx_description
1 polymer ?
#
loop_
_entity_poly.entity_id
_entity_poly.type
_entity_poly.pdbx_seq_one_letter_code
_entity_poly.pdbx_strand_id
1 'polypeptide(L)'
;LRIALLGDGKTEMSTVRNIILDRVEPESNRNECKKFQGKVSERWVTIVETPGQWMEKLASSWFLSRGIQKIQPQIEDCGSLLFPGPHVFLLVVPSEITEEKKILKAVKKVLGQNIMSYTMVLQKREKDSYRLPFYNTKLQTLLKKCGNRSHVFNRDRTDRTQVTELLGKIDEIVAKNGGYYYCNEIYRADTRSLITKRENELKKQREREKKRFDEDQRERAREMRQRYEEEQRNREKILTEKYEKQRKESERALKIMFDEEQKKRETALREKHEESLRKKIEELKQTYKEENKKTEELRKRHKKEVKIKRRELEQKYEEKQRDTVRAIREEYEEEQRMREKKLKEEYEEEQRNRERVMRQKYEEEQKDREIKLRENFEEEQKEKVMQLRHKSEEKLKEFERSMKERYEEDQKERERLLRDGFEEDMRHKLEELKEKHREEEMMKMEELKKRFEEEQRVQIEELKLKYEDRERTIREVYDELQRKREKKLKKRADKERRESVRVLSQKYEEENRNKEREMKDRKEEELSEREKELKKMRERELREKYEE
;
A
#
# COMPACT_ATOMS: atom_id res chain seq x y z
N LEU A 1 51.28 18.65 -22.12
CA LEU A 1 52.67 18.71 -22.64
C LEU A 1 53.57 17.78 -21.82
N ARG A 2 54.51 17.08 -22.46
CA ARG A 2 55.42 16.12 -21.81
C ARG A 2 56.85 16.44 -22.24
N ILE A 3 57.74 16.69 -21.29
CA ILE A 3 59.09 17.21 -21.50
C ILE A 3 60.07 16.22 -20.87
N ALA A 4 61.10 15.84 -21.62
CA ALA A 4 62.26 15.16 -21.07
C ALA A 4 63.42 16.17 -20.90
N LEU A 5 63.94 16.32 -19.68
CA LEU A 5 65.12 17.14 -19.41
C LEU A 5 66.38 16.28 -19.49
N LEU A 6 67.31 16.68 -20.35
CA LEU A 6 68.60 16.03 -20.60
C LEU A 6 69.74 16.99 -20.23
N GLY A 7 70.85 16.49 -19.68
CA GLY A 7 72.01 17.33 -19.40
C GLY A 7 73.05 16.64 -18.52
N ASP A 8 74.23 17.25 -18.43
CA ASP A 8 75.38 16.76 -17.65
C ASP A 8 75.45 17.36 -16.22
N GLY A 9 74.56 18.31 -15.93
CA GLY A 9 74.52 19.06 -14.67
C GLY A 9 73.19 18.86 -13.93
N LYS A 10 73.23 18.15 -12.78
CA LYS A 10 72.06 17.92 -11.93
C LYS A 10 71.43 19.24 -11.45
N THR A 11 72.28 20.18 -11.03
CA THR A 11 71.87 21.48 -10.49
C THR A 11 71.19 22.33 -11.56
N GLU A 12 71.72 22.32 -12.78
CA GLU A 12 71.20 23.07 -13.92
C GLU A 12 69.84 22.52 -14.37
N MET A 13 69.69 21.20 -14.49
CA MET A 13 68.41 20.58 -14.86
C MET A 13 67.32 20.83 -13.81
N SER A 14 67.65 20.65 -12.53
CA SER A 14 66.74 20.97 -11.43
C SER A 14 66.36 22.46 -11.41
N THR A 15 67.30 23.36 -11.75
CA THR A 15 67.01 24.80 -11.89
C THR A 15 66.01 25.06 -13.01
N VAL A 16 66.23 24.49 -14.20
CA VAL A 16 65.31 24.64 -15.35
C VAL A 16 63.92 24.08 -15.01
N ARG A 17 63.84 22.89 -14.40
CA ARG A 17 62.58 22.29 -13.93
C ARG A 17 61.83 23.24 -12.99
N ASN A 18 62.53 23.76 -11.97
CA ASN A 18 61.95 24.65 -10.96
C ASN A 18 61.46 25.98 -11.56
N ILE A 19 62.17 26.50 -12.58
CA ILE A 19 61.72 27.67 -13.34
C ILE A 19 60.45 27.34 -14.12
N ILE A 20 60.41 26.23 -14.89
CA ILE A 20 59.24 25.89 -15.71
C ILE A 20 58.00 25.69 -14.83
N LEU A 21 58.09 24.87 -13.79
CA LEU A 21 56.96 24.51 -12.92
C LEU A 21 56.63 25.54 -11.84
N ASP A 22 57.48 26.55 -11.69
CA ASP A 22 57.40 27.55 -10.62
C ASP A 22 57.33 26.97 -9.21
N ARG A 23 58.15 25.94 -8.93
CA ARG A 23 58.20 25.26 -7.63
C ARG A 23 59.63 24.88 -7.27
N VAL A 24 59.98 24.99 -5.99
CA VAL A 24 61.23 24.41 -5.48
C VAL A 24 60.91 23.02 -4.98
N GLU A 25 61.32 22.01 -5.73
CA GLU A 25 61.25 20.62 -5.28
C GLU A 25 62.64 20.11 -4.87
N PRO A 26 62.70 19.15 -3.93
CA PRO A 26 63.96 18.56 -3.49
C PRO A 26 64.79 18.04 -4.66
N GLU A 27 66.11 18.04 -4.50
CA GLU A 27 66.98 17.53 -5.54
C GLU A 27 66.70 16.06 -5.86
N SER A 28 66.88 15.68 -7.12
CA SER A 28 66.72 14.28 -7.54
C SER A 28 67.80 13.35 -6.92
N ASN A 29 67.54 12.04 -6.85
CA ASN A 29 68.60 11.07 -6.53
C ASN A 29 69.51 10.92 -7.76
N ARG A 30 70.81 10.62 -7.58
CA ARG A 30 71.80 10.64 -8.69
C ARG A 30 71.56 9.60 -9.79
N ASN A 31 70.69 8.59 -9.59
CA ASN A 31 70.63 7.39 -10.44
C ASN A 31 69.27 7.09 -11.11
N GLU A 32 68.20 7.84 -10.81
CA GLU A 32 66.82 7.54 -11.26
C GLU A 32 66.17 8.73 -12.00
N CYS A 33 65.24 8.43 -12.92
CA CYS A 33 64.40 9.44 -13.54
C CYS A 33 63.32 9.88 -12.55
N LYS A 34 63.03 11.18 -12.45
CA LYS A 34 61.95 11.70 -11.59
C LYS A 34 60.92 12.46 -12.40
N LYS A 35 59.65 12.15 -12.13
CA LYS A 35 58.50 12.78 -12.79
C LYS A 35 57.94 13.90 -11.93
N PHE A 36 57.72 15.04 -12.57
CA PHE A 36 57.16 16.25 -12.00
C PHE A 36 55.98 16.72 -12.84
N GLN A 37 54.92 17.22 -12.21
CA GLN A 37 53.72 17.67 -12.89
C GLN A 37 53.18 18.96 -12.30
N GLY A 38 52.69 19.84 -13.17
CA GLY A 38 52.08 21.10 -12.76
C GLY A 38 51.32 21.77 -13.89
N LYS A 39 50.48 22.73 -13.51
CA LYS A 39 49.77 23.61 -14.44
C LYS A 39 50.63 24.84 -14.69
N VAL A 40 51.00 25.10 -15.95
CA VAL A 40 51.83 26.24 -16.37
C VAL A 40 51.11 26.95 -17.52
N SER A 41 50.79 28.23 -17.35
CA SER A 41 50.01 29.02 -18.34
C SER A 41 48.75 28.28 -18.80
N GLU A 42 47.95 27.82 -17.83
CA GLU A 42 46.75 26.99 -18.02
C GLU A 42 46.93 25.59 -18.63
N ARG A 43 48.16 25.21 -19.01
CA ARG A 43 48.47 23.92 -19.64
C ARG A 43 49.04 22.92 -18.64
N TRP A 44 48.58 21.68 -18.69
CA TRP A 44 49.18 20.60 -17.90
C TRP A 44 50.54 20.21 -18.49
N VAL A 45 51.61 20.41 -17.72
CA VAL A 45 52.99 20.09 -18.09
C VAL A 45 53.49 18.95 -17.21
N THR A 46 54.05 17.93 -17.85
CA THR A 46 54.79 16.85 -17.20
C THR A 46 56.24 16.94 -17.61
N ILE A 47 57.15 16.98 -16.64
CA ILE A 47 58.58 17.02 -16.85
C ILE A 47 59.17 15.77 -16.22
N VAL A 48 59.97 15.01 -16.98
CA VAL A 48 60.81 13.97 -16.40
C VAL A 48 62.26 14.43 -16.47
N GLU A 49 62.84 14.60 -15.30
CA GLU A 49 64.25 14.89 -15.11
C GLU A 49 65.04 13.59 -15.14
N THR A 50 66.07 13.56 -15.98
CA THR A 50 66.92 12.38 -16.11
C THR A 50 68.15 12.48 -15.20
N PRO A 51 68.82 11.36 -14.87
CA PRO A 51 69.96 11.37 -13.97
C PRO A 51 71.10 12.24 -14.48
N GLY A 52 71.71 13.06 -13.62
CA GLY A 52 72.78 14.00 -14.02
C GLY A 52 74.04 13.35 -14.63
N GLN A 53 74.36 12.11 -14.23
CA GLN A 53 75.51 11.36 -14.77
C GLN A 53 75.23 10.68 -16.11
N TRP A 54 74.05 10.89 -16.69
CA TRP A 54 73.65 10.17 -17.90
C TRP A 54 74.58 10.48 -19.08
N MET A 55 74.99 11.74 -19.24
CA MET A 55 75.93 12.17 -20.28
C MET A 55 77.38 11.74 -19.99
N GLU A 56 77.84 11.88 -18.74
CA GLU A 56 79.15 11.40 -18.30
C GLU A 56 79.33 9.88 -18.51
N LYS A 57 78.35 9.05 -18.14
CA LYS A 57 78.37 7.57 -18.34
C LYS A 57 78.39 7.18 -19.82
N LEU A 58 77.79 8.00 -20.66
CA LEU A 58 77.80 7.87 -22.13
C LEU A 58 79.14 8.29 -22.74
N ALA A 59 79.75 9.35 -22.21
CA ALA A 59 80.98 9.96 -22.71
C ALA A 59 82.26 9.24 -22.25
N SER A 60 82.24 8.62 -21.07
CA SER A 60 83.38 7.92 -20.44
C SER A 60 83.55 6.47 -20.92
N SER A 61 82.58 5.89 -21.63
CA SER A 61 82.67 4.52 -22.11
C SER A 61 83.39 4.44 -23.46
N TRP A 62 84.68 4.07 -23.44
CA TRP A 62 85.51 3.81 -24.63
C TRP A 62 84.84 2.84 -25.62
N PHE A 63 84.04 1.91 -25.10
CA PHE A 63 83.09 1.10 -25.86
C PHE A 63 81.68 1.65 -25.67
N LEU A 64 81.22 2.51 -26.59
CA LEU A 64 79.86 3.10 -26.57
C LEU A 64 78.73 2.07 -26.35
N SER A 65 78.93 0.79 -26.66
CA SER A 65 77.93 -0.26 -26.43
C SER A 65 77.78 -0.64 -24.94
N ARG A 66 78.86 -0.62 -24.14
CA ARG A 66 78.82 -0.87 -22.68
C ARG A 66 78.21 0.30 -21.92
N GLY A 67 78.50 1.53 -22.34
CA GLY A 67 77.89 2.74 -21.77
C GLY A 67 76.37 2.75 -21.93
N ILE A 68 75.86 2.33 -23.10
CA ILE A 68 74.43 2.26 -23.38
C ILE A 68 73.71 1.22 -22.53
N GLN A 69 74.29 0.03 -22.34
CA GLN A 69 73.69 -0.99 -21.46
C GLN A 69 73.53 -0.50 -20.02
N LYS A 70 74.45 0.33 -19.51
CA LYS A 70 74.38 0.87 -18.14
C LYS A 70 73.29 1.91 -17.92
N ILE A 71 72.78 2.51 -19.00
CA ILE A 71 71.80 3.61 -18.96
C ILE A 71 70.43 3.19 -19.52
N GLN A 72 70.36 2.01 -20.14
CA GLN A 72 69.16 1.44 -20.77
C GLN A 72 67.94 1.43 -19.83
N PRO A 73 68.06 1.00 -18.55
CA PRO A 73 66.94 1.06 -17.60
C PRO A 73 66.42 2.48 -17.37
N GLN A 74 67.29 3.48 -17.34
CA GLN A 74 66.91 4.88 -17.13
C GLN A 74 66.20 5.46 -18.35
N ILE A 75 66.54 5.02 -19.56
CA ILE A 75 65.84 5.38 -20.80
C ILE A 75 64.42 4.79 -20.81
N GLU A 76 64.30 3.52 -20.46
CA GLU A 76 63.03 2.80 -20.35
C GLU A 76 62.14 3.44 -19.28
N ASP A 77 62.71 3.73 -18.10
CA ASP A 77 62.03 4.42 -17.02
C ASP A 77 61.52 5.82 -17.44
N CYS A 78 62.39 6.63 -18.06
CA CYS A 78 62.00 7.93 -18.63
C CYS A 78 60.84 7.80 -19.63
N GLY A 79 60.86 6.76 -20.46
CA GLY A 79 59.79 6.43 -21.40
C GLY A 79 58.48 6.08 -20.74
N SER A 80 58.53 5.21 -19.74
CA SER A 80 57.36 4.78 -18.99
C SER A 80 56.68 5.97 -18.29
N LEU A 81 57.47 6.87 -17.70
CA LEU A 81 56.99 8.04 -16.98
C LEU A 81 56.39 9.12 -17.91
N LEU A 82 56.89 9.20 -19.15
CA LEU A 82 56.44 10.14 -20.19
C LEU A 82 55.49 9.51 -21.21
N PHE A 83 54.88 8.36 -20.91
CA PHE A 83 53.93 7.67 -21.77
C PHE A 83 52.86 8.61 -22.38
N PRO A 84 52.52 8.53 -23.69
CA PRO A 84 53.05 7.62 -24.72
C PRO A 84 54.41 8.03 -25.35
N GLY A 85 55.02 9.11 -24.86
CA GLY A 85 56.32 9.61 -25.30
C GLY A 85 56.47 11.13 -25.08
N PRO A 86 57.69 11.67 -24.95
CA PRO A 86 57.94 13.11 -24.83
C PRO A 86 57.50 13.89 -26.07
N HIS A 87 56.96 15.10 -25.88
CA HIS A 87 56.72 16.03 -26.99
C HIS A 87 58.00 16.78 -27.37
N VAL A 88 58.90 17.00 -26.40
CA VAL A 88 60.16 17.71 -26.60
C VAL A 88 61.22 17.20 -25.62
N PHE A 89 62.46 17.20 -26.08
CA PHE A 89 63.66 16.99 -25.27
C PHE A 89 64.35 18.34 -25.07
N LEU A 90 64.55 18.73 -23.82
CA LEU A 90 65.26 19.94 -23.45
C LEU A 90 66.67 19.57 -23.04
N LEU A 91 67.66 19.91 -23.86
CA LEU A 91 69.06 19.60 -23.65
C LEU A 91 69.76 20.77 -22.96
N VAL A 92 69.93 20.67 -21.65
CA VAL A 92 70.61 21.66 -20.80
C VAL A 92 72.12 21.48 -20.93
N VAL A 93 72.78 22.52 -21.42
CA VAL A 93 74.23 22.55 -21.64
C VAL A 93 74.90 23.67 -20.82
N PRO A 94 76.15 23.45 -20.36
CA PRO A 94 76.96 24.51 -19.78
C PRO A 94 77.34 25.57 -20.82
N SER A 95 77.81 26.73 -20.37
CA SER A 95 78.23 27.83 -21.25
C SER A 95 79.44 27.47 -22.13
N GLU A 96 80.31 26.60 -21.63
CA GLU A 96 81.41 26.02 -22.38
C GLU A 96 81.19 24.53 -22.59
N ILE A 97 81.03 24.12 -23.86
CA ILE A 97 80.97 22.70 -24.21
C ILE A 97 82.32 22.28 -24.77
N THR A 98 82.96 21.34 -24.09
CA THR A 98 84.23 20.74 -24.54
C THR A 98 83.99 19.51 -25.42
N GLU A 99 82.90 18.76 -25.19
CA GLU A 99 82.65 17.41 -25.73
C GLU A 99 81.38 17.26 -26.61
N GLU A 100 81.04 18.29 -27.40
CA GLU A 100 79.83 18.34 -28.24
C GLU A 100 79.59 17.09 -29.12
N LYS A 101 80.65 16.57 -29.76
CA LYS A 101 80.58 15.34 -30.57
C LYS A 101 80.14 14.12 -29.75
N LYS A 102 80.52 14.03 -28.47
CA LYS A 102 80.11 12.92 -27.60
C LYS A 102 78.64 13.01 -27.24
N ILE A 103 78.16 14.21 -26.89
CA ILE A 103 76.74 14.48 -26.60
C ILE A 103 75.86 14.09 -27.80
N LEU A 104 76.21 14.55 -29.01
CA LEU A 104 75.49 14.23 -30.23
C LEU A 104 75.46 12.72 -30.52
N LYS A 105 76.61 12.04 -30.38
CA LYS A 105 76.73 10.60 -30.64
C LYS A 105 75.91 9.79 -29.63
N ALA A 106 75.93 10.21 -28.37
CA ALA A 106 75.23 9.53 -27.29
C ALA A 106 73.71 9.67 -27.43
N VAL A 107 73.20 10.90 -27.63
CA VAL A 107 71.78 11.17 -27.82
C VAL A 107 71.22 10.43 -29.04
N LYS A 108 71.94 10.43 -30.17
CA LYS A 108 71.51 9.70 -31.38
C LYS A 108 71.50 8.19 -31.19
N LYS A 109 72.55 7.62 -30.57
CA LYS A 109 72.69 6.17 -30.45
C LYS A 109 71.67 5.57 -29.47
N VAL A 110 71.32 6.34 -28.43
CA VAL A 110 70.34 5.91 -27.43
C VAL A 110 68.92 6.13 -27.93
N LEU A 111 68.61 7.35 -28.37
CA LEU A 111 67.23 7.74 -28.58
C LEU A 111 66.82 7.61 -30.03
N GLY A 112 67.74 7.47 -30.98
CA GLY A 112 67.47 7.30 -32.42
C GLY A 112 67.77 8.56 -33.23
N GLN A 113 67.92 8.43 -34.54
CA GLN A 113 68.33 9.56 -35.41
C GLN A 113 67.32 10.72 -35.42
N ASN A 114 66.03 10.39 -35.24
CA ASN A 114 64.92 11.36 -35.32
C ASN A 114 64.79 12.24 -34.08
N ILE A 115 65.44 11.92 -32.95
CA ILE A 115 65.32 12.72 -31.72
C ILE A 115 65.72 14.19 -31.93
N MET A 116 66.64 14.44 -32.85
CA MET A 116 67.14 15.78 -33.08
C MET A 116 66.02 16.73 -33.50
N SER A 117 64.99 16.28 -34.24
CA SER A 117 63.83 17.11 -34.61
C SER A 117 62.92 17.48 -33.43
N TYR A 118 63.02 16.74 -32.31
CA TYR A 118 62.28 16.96 -31.07
C TYR A 118 63.14 17.63 -29.98
N THR A 119 64.40 17.98 -30.26
CA THR A 119 65.33 18.52 -29.27
C THR A 119 65.50 20.03 -29.41
N MET A 120 65.54 20.73 -28.27
CA MET A 120 65.93 22.13 -28.13
C MET A 120 67.09 22.26 -27.15
N VAL A 121 68.08 23.08 -27.48
CA VAL A 121 69.25 23.32 -26.62
C VAL A 121 68.96 24.47 -25.66
N LEU A 122 69.19 24.24 -24.37
CA LEU A 122 69.01 25.21 -23.31
C LEU A 122 70.35 25.63 -22.73
N GLN A 123 70.58 26.94 -22.66
CA GLN A 123 71.75 27.50 -22.00
C GLN A 123 71.31 28.44 -20.88
N LYS A 124 71.98 28.38 -19.74
CA LYS A 124 71.78 29.33 -18.66
C LYS A 124 72.51 30.64 -18.98
N ARG A 125 71.85 31.78 -18.76
CA ARG A 125 72.47 33.11 -18.76
C ARG A 125 73.36 33.25 -17.52
N GLU A 126 74.64 33.46 -17.73
CA GLU A 126 75.56 33.83 -16.66
C GLU A 126 75.33 35.30 -16.29
N LYS A 127 75.23 35.57 -14.98
CA LYS A 127 75.25 36.93 -14.46
C LYS A 127 76.68 37.44 -14.67
N ASP A 128 76.83 38.63 -15.26
CA ASP A 128 78.11 39.32 -15.46
C ASP A 128 79.06 38.72 -16.53
N SER A 129 78.54 37.88 -17.43
CA SER A 129 79.31 37.38 -18.58
C SER A 129 79.11 38.27 -19.81
N TYR A 130 80.19 38.92 -20.29
CA TYR A 130 80.23 39.65 -21.57
C TYR A 130 80.13 38.73 -22.80
N ARG A 131 80.11 37.41 -22.58
CA ARG A 131 80.07 36.43 -23.66
C ARG A 131 78.64 36.26 -24.15
N LEU A 132 78.45 36.43 -25.46
CA LEU A 132 77.18 36.12 -26.11
C LEU A 132 76.81 34.64 -25.87
N PRO A 133 75.58 34.34 -25.42
CA PRO A 133 75.07 32.97 -25.42
C PRO A 133 75.27 32.33 -26.80
N PHE A 134 75.59 31.04 -26.83
CA PHE A 134 75.81 30.30 -28.09
C PHE A 134 76.98 30.75 -28.99
N TYR A 135 77.95 31.52 -28.49
CA TYR A 135 79.09 32.00 -29.30
C TYR A 135 80.15 30.92 -29.64
N ASN A 136 80.17 29.78 -28.94
CA ASN A 136 81.17 28.73 -29.12
C ASN A 136 80.94 27.92 -30.42
N THR A 137 81.99 27.74 -31.26
CA THR A 137 81.93 26.99 -32.53
C THR A 137 81.47 25.54 -32.39
N LYS A 138 81.77 24.88 -31.26
CA LYS A 138 81.27 23.54 -30.95
C LYS A 138 79.77 23.55 -30.70
N LEU A 139 79.29 24.51 -29.91
CA LEU A 139 77.86 24.68 -29.61
C LEU A 139 77.04 25.03 -30.88
N GLN A 140 77.61 25.80 -31.81
CA GLN A 140 77.00 26.06 -33.11
C GLN A 140 76.76 24.79 -33.93
N THR A 141 77.64 23.80 -33.83
CA THR A 141 77.47 22.51 -34.53
C THR A 141 76.31 21.70 -33.94
N LEU A 142 76.18 21.67 -32.60
CA LEU A 142 75.06 21.06 -31.90
C LEU A 142 73.74 21.74 -32.27
N LEU A 143 73.71 23.07 -32.27
CA LEU A 143 72.54 23.87 -32.64
C LEU A 143 72.08 23.57 -34.06
N LYS A 144 72.99 23.52 -35.04
CA LYS A 144 72.67 23.15 -36.41
C LYS A 144 72.01 21.77 -36.50
N LYS A 145 72.48 20.79 -35.74
CA LYS A 145 71.87 19.44 -35.68
C LYS A 145 70.48 19.47 -35.04
N CYS A 146 70.27 20.34 -34.05
CA CYS A 146 68.97 20.63 -33.46
C CYS A 146 68.19 21.70 -34.25
N GLY A 147 68.46 21.90 -35.54
CA GLY A 147 67.71 22.83 -36.41
C GLY A 147 67.64 24.26 -35.87
N ASN A 148 68.72 24.72 -35.24
CA ASN A 148 68.88 26.04 -34.60
C ASN A 148 67.84 26.34 -33.50
N ARG A 149 67.26 25.31 -32.89
CA ARG A 149 66.31 25.46 -31.78
C ARG A 149 67.07 25.65 -30.48
N SER A 150 66.98 26.86 -29.93
CA SER A 150 67.57 27.17 -28.64
C SER A 150 66.75 28.14 -27.79
N HIS A 151 67.01 28.11 -26.49
CA HIS A 151 66.43 29.05 -25.55
C HIS A 151 67.43 29.34 -24.40
N VAL A 152 67.44 30.59 -23.94
CA VAL A 152 68.32 31.05 -22.86
C VAL A 152 67.49 31.30 -21.60
N PHE A 153 67.84 30.64 -20.51
CA PHE A 153 67.17 30.82 -19.21
C PHE A 153 67.96 31.76 -18.31
N ASN A 154 67.28 32.63 -17.56
CA ASN A 154 67.88 33.33 -16.42
C ASN A 154 67.54 32.56 -15.13
N ARG A 155 68.18 32.90 -13.99
CA ARG A 155 67.87 32.26 -12.69
C ARG A 155 66.69 32.89 -11.97
N ASP A 156 66.12 33.95 -12.54
CA ASP A 156 65.01 34.67 -11.93
C ASP A 156 63.70 33.93 -12.22
N ARG A 157 63.14 33.28 -11.21
CA ARG A 157 61.88 32.54 -11.33
C ARG A 157 60.67 33.45 -11.48
N THR A 158 60.78 34.72 -11.09
CA THR A 158 59.68 35.69 -11.15
C THR A 158 59.43 36.15 -12.60
N ASP A 159 60.46 36.09 -13.43
CA ASP A 159 60.34 36.33 -14.86
C ASP A 159 59.64 35.14 -15.54
N ARG A 160 58.31 35.22 -15.63
CA ARG A 160 57.49 34.21 -16.32
C ARG A 160 57.54 34.35 -17.85
N THR A 161 58.08 35.45 -18.38
CA THR A 161 58.14 35.66 -19.84
C THR A 161 59.03 34.62 -20.52
N GLN A 162 60.16 34.27 -19.89
CA GLN A 162 61.04 33.20 -20.39
C GLN A 162 60.34 31.84 -20.51
N VAL A 163 59.42 31.53 -19.59
CA VAL A 163 58.66 30.27 -19.63
C VAL A 163 57.61 30.31 -20.74
N THR A 164 56.91 31.43 -20.91
CA THR A 164 55.95 31.62 -22.01
C THR A 164 56.65 31.54 -23.38
N GLU A 165 57.81 32.17 -23.54
CA GLU A 165 58.64 32.06 -24.76
C GLU A 165 59.14 30.63 -25.02
N LEU A 166 59.58 29.92 -23.98
CA LEU A 166 59.96 28.51 -24.09
C LEU A 166 58.77 27.69 -24.60
N LEU A 167 57.59 27.84 -23.99
CA LEU A 167 56.40 27.08 -24.37
C LEU A 167 55.99 27.36 -25.83
N GLY A 168 56.06 28.62 -26.28
CA GLY A 168 55.83 28.96 -27.69
C GLY A 168 56.81 28.25 -28.64
N LYS A 169 58.11 28.25 -28.33
CA LYS A 169 59.12 27.51 -29.11
C LYS A 169 58.89 25.99 -29.07
N ILE A 170 58.39 25.44 -27.96
CA ILE A 170 58.02 24.02 -27.86
C ILE A 170 56.83 23.72 -28.77
N ASP A 171 55.83 24.60 -28.83
CA ASP A 171 54.68 24.41 -29.70
C ASP A 171 55.06 24.45 -31.18
N GLU A 172 56.02 25.28 -31.58
CA GLU A 172 56.61 25.23 -32.93
C GLU A 172 57.29 23.89 -33.24
N ILE A 173 58.00 23.30 -32.26
CA ILE A 173 58.61 21.98 -32.41
C ILE A 173 57.54 20.92 -32.62
N VAL A 174 56.50 20.93 -31.79
CA VAL A 174 55.41 19.96 -31.87
C VAL A 174 54.66 20.09 -33.19
N ALA A 175 54.36 21.32 -33.64
CA ALA A 175 53.72 21.59 -34.92
C ALA A 175 54.58 21.12 -36.11
N LYS A 176 55.89 21.40 -36.13
CA LYS A 176 56.81 20.93 -37.18
C LYS A 176 56.95 19.40 -37.23
N ASN A 177 56.67 18.71 -36.13
CA ASN A 177 56.61 17.24 -36.06
C ASN A 177 55.18 16.69 -36.22
N GLY A 178 54.26 17.47 -36.81
CA GLY A 178 52.90 17.02 -37.15
C GLY A 178 51.94 16.91 -35.95
N GLY A 179 52.25 17.53 -34.82
CA GLY A 179 51.47 17.43 -33.58
C GLY A 179 51.75 16.16 -32.77
N TYR A 180 52.64 15.29 -33.25
CA TYR A 180 52.94 14.01 -32.60
C TYR A 180 54.03 14.15 -31.53
N TYR A 181 54.04 13.19 -30.60
CA TYR A 181 55.10 13.00 -29.63
C TYR A 181 56.18 12.07 -30.21
N TYR A 182 57.38 12.13 -29.62
CA TYR A 182 58.47 11.26 -30.00
C TYR A 182 58.15 9.79 -29.70
N CYS A 183 58.32 8.93 -30.70
CA CYS A 183 58.11 7.49 -30.59
C CYS A 183 59.23 6.75 -31.35
N ASN A 184 60.11 6.07 -30.62
CA ASN A 184 61.14 5.17 -31.15
C ASN A 184 60.86 3.72 -30.71
N GLU A 185 61.53 2.72 -31.30
CA GLU A 185 61.37 1.28 -31.00
C GLU A 185 61.50 0.93 -29.51
N ILE A 186 62.43 1.57 -28.79
CA ILE A 186 62.58 1.41 -27.33
C ILE A 186 61.31 1.84 -26.59
N TYR A 187 60.64 2.91 -27.04
CA TYR A 187 59.36 3.31 -26.48
C TYR A 187 58.21 2.40 -26.93
N ARG A 188 58.25 1.78 -28.11
CA ARG A 188 57.12 1.00 -28.66
C ARG A 188 56.77 -0.27 -27.89
N ALA A 189 57.76 -1.01 -27.38
CA ALA A 189 57.54 -2.30 -26.73
C ALA A 189 56.78 -2.17 -25.39
N ASP A 190 57.25 -1.28 -24.51
CA ASP A 190 56.60 -1.02 -23.21
C ASP A 190 55.30 -0.23 -23.35
N THR A 191 55.24 0.70 -24.30
CA THR A 191 54.05 1.52 -24.58
C THR A 191 52.85 0.65 -24.92
N ARG A 192 53.03 -0.45 -25.66
CA ARG A 192 51.90 -1.32 -26.05
C ARG A 192 51.31 -2.10 -24.85
N SER A 193 52.16 -2.60 -23.96
CA SER A 193 51.74 -3.30 -22.75
C SER A 193 51.02 -2.36 -21.77
N LEU A 194 51.55 -1.15 -21.60
CA LEU A 194 50.96 -0.12 -20.73
C LEU A 194 49.63 0.41 -21.27
N ILE A 195 49.50 0.65 -22.59
CA ILE A 195 48.21 0.98 -23.23
C ILE A 195 47.18 -0.08 -22.92
N THR A 196 47.52 -1.35 -23.17
CA THR A 196 46.60 -2.47 -23.02
C THR A 196 46.12 -2.60 -21.57
N LYS A 197 47.02 -2.43 -20.58
CA LYS A 197 46.64 -2.42 -19.15
C LYS A 197 45.68 -1.28 -18.83
N ARG A 198 45.98 -0.06 -19.26
CA ARG A 198 45.16 1.14 -19.01
C ARG A 198 43.77 1.03 -19.66
N GLU A 199 43.69 0.52 -20.88
CA GLU A 199 42.43 0.28 -21.58
C GLU A 199 41.56 -0.76 -20.86
N ASN A 200 42.17 -1.84 -20.37
CA ASN A 200 41.46 -2.86 -19.60
C ASN A 200 40.95 -2.35 -18.25
N GLU A 201 41.73 -1.50 -17.55
CA GLU A 201 41.29 -0.84 -16.31
C GLU A 201 40.09 0.08 -16.57
N LEU A 202 40.16 0.93 -17.60
CA LEU A 202 39.06 1.81 -18.01
C LEU A 202 37.81 1.02 -18.40
N LYS A 203 37.97 -0.11 -19.10
CA LYS A 203 36.86 -1.00 -19.45
C LYS A 203 36.19 -1.59 -18.20
N LYS A 204 36.98 -2.10 -17.24
CA LYS A 204 36.47 -2.61 -15.96
C LYS A 204 35.74 -1.53 -15.16
N GLN A 205 36.25 -0.31 -15.16
CA GLN A 205 35.60 0.81 -14.47
C GLN A 205 34.24 1.14 -15.10
N ARG A 206 34.16 1.25 -16.43
CA ARG A 206 32.91 1.47 -17.16
C ARG A 206 31.89 0.36 -16.92
N GLU A 207 32.32 -0.90 -16.87
CA GLU A 207 31.44 -2.02 -16.57
C GLU A 207 30.88 -1.96 -15.12
N ARG A 208 31.69 -1.53 -14.14
CA ARG A 208 31.22 -1.33 -12.76
C ARG A 208 30.24 -0.17 -12.64
N GLU A 209 30.49 0.93 -13.33
CA GLU A 209 29.57 2.07 -13.38
C GLU A 209 28.25 1.70 -14.04
N LYS A 210 28.29 0.96 -15.16
CA LYS A 210 27.08 0.45 -15.81
C LYS A 210 26.28 -0.48 -14.90
N LYS A 211 26.93 -1.41 -14.19
CA LYS A 211 26.25 -2.29 -13.24
C LYS A 211 25.57 -1.51 -12.11
N ARG A 212 26.25 -0.52 -11.53
CA ARG A 212 25.66 0.34 -10.49
C ARG A 212 24.46 1.14 -11.00
N PHE A 213 24.54 1.66 -12.22
CA PHE A 213 23.42 2.35 -12.85
C PHE A 213 22.23 1.40 -13.08
N ASP A 214 22.49 0.20 -13.61
CA ASP A 214 21.45 -0.80 -13.84
C ASP A 214 20.80 -1.28 -12.53
N GLU A 215 21.56 -1.38 -11.43
CA GLU A 215 21.06 -1.69 -10.08
C GLU A 215 20.18 -0.56 -9.52
N ASP A 216 20.62 0.69 -9.58
CA ASP A 216 19.82 1.87 -9.15
C ASP A 216 18.50 1.97 -9.93
N GLN A 217 18.52 1.73 -11.25
CA GLN A 217 17.31 1.70 -12.07
C GLN A 217 16.34 0.58 -11.65
N ARG A 218 16.87 -0.60 -11.32
CA ARG A 218 16.05 -1.73 -10.84
C ARG A 218 15.45 -1.44 -9.47
N GLU A 219 16.19 -0.80 -8.57
CA GLU A 219 15.72 -0.42 -7.24
C GLU A 219 14.58 0.59 -7.34
N ARG A 220 14.75 1.68 -8.10
CA ARG A 220 13.67 2.66 -8.37
C ARG A 220 12.43 2.01 -8.99
N ALA A 221 12.60 1.08 -9.92
CA ALA A 221 11.48 0.35 -10.52
C ALA A 221 10.74 -0.53 -9.50
N ARG A 222 11.44 -1.12 -8.52
CA ARG A 222 10.83 -1.88 -7.42
C ARG A 222 10.06 -0.95 -6.48
N GLU A 223 10.65 0.18 -6.08
CA GLU A 223 9.99 1.18 -5.24
C GLU A 223 8.71 1.71 -5.89
N MET A 224 8.76 2.04 -7.17
CA MET A 224 7.58 2.48 -7.93
C MET A 224 6.48 1.42 -7.97
N ARG A 225 6.84 0.14 -8.15
CA ARG A 225 5.87 -0.97 -8.10
C ARG A 225 5.23 -1.11 -6.74
N GLN A 226 6.03 -1.07 -5.67
CA GLN A 226 5.53 -1.14 -4.29
C GLN A 226 4.57 0.00 -3.97
N ARG A 227 4.92 1.24 -4.33
CA ARG A 227 4.03 2.40 -4.17
C ARG A 227 2.73 2.24 -4.93
N TYR A 228 2.80 1.76 -6.18
CA TYR A 228 1.60 1.53 -6.98
C TYR A 228 0.70 0.44 -6.37
N GLU A 229 1.27 -0.68 -5.92
CA GLU A 229 0.53 -1.75 -5.24
C GLU A 229 -0.12 -1.27 -3.94
N GLU A 230 0.59 -0.46 -3.15
CA GLU A 230 0.06 0.12 -1.91
C GLU A 230 -1.09 1.10 -2.19
N GLU A 231 -0.94 1.93 -3.23
CA GLU A 231 -2.01 2.85 -3.66
C GLU A 231 -3.25 2.09 -4.15
N GLN A 232 -3.08 0.98 -4.90
CA GLN A 232 -4.20 0.13 -5.30
C GLN A 232 -4.91 -0.49 -4.09
N ARG A 233 -4.16 -1.03 -3.12
CA ARG A 233 -4.75 -1.59 -1.88
C ARG A 233 -5.50 -0.53 -1.09
N ASN A 234 -4.96 0.69 -0.99
CA ASN A 234 -5.65 1.78 -0.30
C ASN A 234 -6.93 2.21 -1.03
N ARG A 235 -6.91 2.29 -2.36
CA ARG A 235 -8.12 2.57 -3.15
C ARG A 235 -9.18 1.48 -2.96
N GLU A 236 -8.77 0.22 -2.98
CA GLU A 236 -9.66 -0.91 -2.73
C GLU A 236 -10.29 -0.82 -1.34
N LYS A 237 -9.49 -0.64 -0.28
CA LYS A 237 -9.99 -0.45 1.10
C LYS A 237 -11.02 0.69 1.20
N ILE A 238 -10.70 1.86 0.65
CA ILE A 238 -11.62 3.02 0.65
C ILE A 238 -12.93 2.67 -0.06
N LEU A 239 -12.85 1.96 -1.18
CA LEU A 239 -14.03 1.55 -1.93
C LEU A 239 -14.87 0.54 -1.13
N THR A 240 -14.24 -0.45 -0.49
CA THR A 240 -14.91 -1.44 0.36
C THR A 240 -15.60 -0.78 1.56
N GLU A 241 -14.90 0.11 2.28
CA GLU A 241 -15.48 0.87 3.40
C GLU A 241 -16.67 1.72 2.95
N LYS A 242 -16.58 2.34 1.77
CA LYS A 242 -17.69 3.12 1.19
C LYS A 242 -18.91 2.23 0.91
N TYR A 243 -18.71 1.06 0.30
CA TYR A 243 -19.78 0.10 0.03
C TYR A 243 -20.39 -0.45 1.34
N GLU A 244 -19.59 -0.79 2.34
CA GLU A 244 -20.09 -1.24 3.64
C GLU A 244 -20.92 -0.17 4.35
N LYS A 245 -20.48 1.09 4.31
CA LYS A 245 -21.22 2.21 4.88
C LYS A 245 -22.57 2.37 4.20
N GLN A 246 -22.59 2.36 2.87
CA GLN A 246 -23.83 2.43 2.09
C GLN A 246 -24.76 1.23 2.37
N ARG A 247 -24.20 0.03 2.52
CA ARG A 247 -24.96 -1.18 2.90
C ARG A 247 -25.63 -1.00 4.26
N LYS A 248 -24.87 -0.57 5.27
CA LYS A 248 -25.39 -0.32 6.64
C LYS A 248 -26.46 0.78 6.65
N GLU A 249 -26.29 1.85 5.87
CA GLU A 249 -27.31 2.90 5.73
C GLU A 249 -28.58 2.37 5.07
N SER A 250 -28.44 1.56 4.02
CA SER A 250 -29.58 0.93 3.32
C SER A 250 -30.31 -0.07 4.22
N GLU A 251 -29.58 -0.87 5.00
CA GLU A 251 -30.14 -1.83 5.96
C GLU A 251 -30.91 -1.11 7.08
N ARG A 252 -30.37 0.00 7.60
CA ARG A 252 -31.08 0.86 8.57
C ARG A 252 -32.36 1.45 7.98
N ALA A 253 -32.31 1.94 6.75
CA ALA A 253 -33.49 2.48 6.08
C ALA A 253 -34.58 1.41 5.87
N LEU A 254 -34.19 0.21 5.44
CA LEU A 254 -35.10 -0.94 5.32
C LEU A 254 -35.74 -1.31 6.66
N LYS A 255 -34.95 -1.33 7.74
CA LYS A 255 -35.47 -1.62 9.09
C LYS A 255 -36.47 -0.57 9.55
N ILE A 256 -36.18 0.71 9.35
CA ILE A 256 -37.12 1.80 9.68
C ILE A 256 -38.41 1.66 8.86
N MET A 257 -38.32 1.42 7.56
CA MET A 257 -39.50 1.23 6.71
C MET A 257 -40.34 0.04 7.16
N PHE A 258 -39.70 -1.08 7.54
CA PHE A 258 -40.40 -2.25 8.07
C PHE A 258 -41.11 -1.94 9.39
N ASP A 259 -40.44 -1.29 10.34
CA ASP A 259 -41.02 -0.92 11.64
C ASP A 259 -42.18 0.08 11.47
N GLU A 260 -42.08 1.04 10.54
CA GLU A 260 -43.17 1.95 10.21
C GLU A 260 -44.37 1.24 9.59
N GLU A 261 -44.13 0.26 8.71
CA GLU A 261 -45.21 -0.53 8.11
C GLU A 261 -45.92 -1.40 9.17
N GLN A 262 -45.16 -2.03 10.09
CA GLN A 262 -45.72 -2.78 11.20
C GLN A 262 -46.57 -1.90 12.10
N LYS A 263 -46.07 -0.70 12.47
CA LYS A 263 -46.85 0.28 13.25
C LYS A 263 -48.13 0.68 12.53
N LYS A 264 -48.09 0.97 11.21
CA LYS A 264 -49.28 1.29 10.42
C LYS A 264 -50.31 0.16 10.42
N ARG A 265 -49.85 -1.10 10.30
CA ARG A 265 -50.73 -2.27 10.36
C ARG A 265 -51.36 -2.43 11.74
N GLU A 266 -50.57 -2.24 12.80
CA GLU A 266 -51.04 -2.32 14.19
C GLU A 266 -52.05 -1.21 14.49
N THR A 267 -51.77 0.04 14.09
CA THR A 267 -52.71 1.16 14.27
C THR A 267 -54.00 0.93 13.48
N ALA A 268 -53.92 0.47 12.23
CA ALA A 268 -55.11 0.15 11.43
C ALA A 268 -55.94 -0.99 12.05
N LEU A 269 -55.29 -1.99 12.66
CA LEU A 269 -55.99 -3.06 13.38
C LEU A 269 -56.66 -2.55 14.66
N ARG A 270 -55.96 -1.70 15.42
CA ARG A 270 -56.52 -1.04 16.61
C ARG A 270 -57.71 -0.16 16.26
N GLU A 271 -57.62 0.64 15.21
CA GLU A 271 -58.74 1.48 14.73
C GLU A 271 -59.94 0.64 14.32
N LYS A 272 -59.73 -0.46 13.58
CA LYS A 272 -60.81 -1.41 13.24
C LYS A 272 -61.44 -2.03 14.49
N HIS A 273 -60.62 -2.37 15.49
CA HIS A 273 -61.11 -2.93 16.75
C HIS A 273 -61.91 -1.90 17.55
N GLU A 274 -61.43 -0.65 17.65
CA GLU A 274 -62.15 0.44 18.29
C GLU A 274 -63.46 0.76 17.56
N GLU A 275 -63.49 0.75 16.23
CA GLU A 275 -64.70 0.95 15.45
C GLU A 275 -65.73 -0.16 15.72
N SER A 276 -65.27 -1.42 15.79
CA SER A 276 -66.11 -2.56 16.17
C SER A 276 -66.67 -2.43 17.58
N LEU A 277 -65.84 -2.04 18.56
CA LEU A 277 -66.28 -1.77 19.92
C LEU A 277 -67.30 -0.62 19.98
N ARG A 278 -67.09 0.46 19.22
CA ARG A 278 -68.04 1.57 19.13
C ARG A 278 -69.40 1.13 18.59
N LYS A 279 -69.42 0.31 17.53
CA LYS A 279 -70.67 -0.27 17.00
C LYS A 279 -71.37 -1.12 18.05
N LYS A 280 -70.64 -1.98 18.75
CA LYS A 280 -71.18 -2.83 19.83
C LYS A 280 -71.73 -2.01 21.00
N ILE A 281 -71.06 -0.93 21.40
CA ILE A 281 -71.52 -0.01 22.44
C ILE A 281 -72.83 0.67 22.00
N GLU A 282 -72.93 1.08 20.74
CA GLU A 282 -74.15 1.75 20.24
C GLU A 282 -75.33 0.78 20.15
N GLU A 283 -75.09 -0.47 19.74
CA GLU A 283 -76.07 -1.57 19.81
C GLU A 283 -76.55 -1.78 21.25
N LEU A 284 -75.63 -1.87 22.22
CA LEU A 284 -75.96 -2.03 23.64
C LEU A 284 -76.74 -0.83 24.20
N LYS A 285 -76.44 0.40 23.75
CA LYS A 285 -77.22 1.58 24.14
C LYS A 285 -78.65 1.53 23.60
N GLN A 286 -78.83 1.03 22.37
CA GLN A 286 -80.15 0.88 21.78
C GLN A 286 -80.98 -0.16 22.54
N THR A 287 -80.41 -1.34 22.81
CA THR A 287 -81.08 -2.39 23.60
C THR A 287 -81.43 -1.89 25.00
N TYR A 288 -80.51 -1.20 25.68
CA TYR A 288 -80.75 -0.61 26.99
C TYR A 288 -81.87 0.44 26.96
N LYS A 289 -81.94 1.28 25.91
CA LYS A 289 -83.05 2.23 25.71
C LYS A 289 -84.39 1.53 25.55
N GLU A 290 -84.44 0.43 24.80
CA GLU A 290 -85.66 -0.37 24.60
C GLU A 290 -86.10 -1.06 25.89
N GLU A 291 -85.17 -1.66 26.62
CA GLU A 291 -85.46 -2.29 27.93
C GLU A 291 -85.93 -1.27 28.96
N ASN A 292 -85.33 -0.09 29.01
CA ASN A 292 -85.79 0.98 29.89
C ASN A 292 -87.19 1.46 29.52
N LYS A 293 -87.51 1.60 28.22
CA LYS A 293 -88.89 1.90 27.77
C LYS A 293 -89.87 0.82 28.22
N LYS A 294 -89.55 -0.46 28.00
CA LYS A 294 -90.38 -1.60 28.44
C LYS A 294 -90.59 -1.58 29.96
N THR A 295 -89.53 -1.32 30.73
CA THR A 295 -89.57 -1.23 32.20
C THR A 295 -90.42 -0.06 32.66
N GLU A 296 -90.31 1.09 32.00
CA GLU A 296 -91.11 2.28 32.32
C GLU A 296 -92.60 2.07 31.99
N GLU A 297 -92.91 1.42 30.87
CA GLU A 297 -94.28 1.02 30.52
C GLU A 297 -94.85 0.03 31.53
N LEU A 298 -94.07 -0.96 31.96
CA LEU A 298 -94.46 -1.91 32.99
C LEU A 298 -94.76 -1.19 34.32
N ARG A 299 -93.90 -0.25 34.72
CA ARG A 299 -94.13 0.61 35.91
C ARG A 299 -95.41 1.43 35.78
N LYS A 300 -95.72 1.98 34.60
CA LYS A 300 -96.96 2.72 34.35
C LYS A 300 -98.20 1.83 34.45
N ARG A 301 -98.15 0.60 33.92
CA ARG A 301 -99.24 -0.40 34.08
C ARG A 301 -99.44 -0.77 35.54
N HIS A 302 -98.36 -1.11 36.25
CA HIS A 302 -98.41 -1.45 37.67
C HIS A 302 -98.99 -0.30 38.51
N LYS A 303 -98.60 0.95 38.25
CA LYS A 303 -99.17 2.13 38.94
C LYS A 303 -100.67 2.30 38.68
N LYS A 304 -101.16 1.98 37.47
CA LYS A 304 -102.60 1.99 37.16
C LYS A 304 -103.35 0.87 37.90
N GLU A 305 -102.81 -0.35 37.91
CA GLU A 305 -103.41 -1.48 38.64
C GLU A 305 -103.51 -1.21 40.15
N VAL A 306 -102.43 -0.71 40.77
CA VAL A 306 -102.44 -0.33 42.19
C VAL A 306 -103.49 0.75 42.46
N LYS A 307 -103.67 1.71 41.56
CA LYS A 307 -104.70 2.77 41.70
C LYS A 307 -106.13 2.22 41.60
N ILE A 308 -106.38 1.24 40.72
CA ILE A 308 -107.68 0.59 40.59
C ILE A 308 -107.99 -0.21 41.86
N LYS A 309 -107.05 -1.08 42.29
CA LYS A 309 -107.21 -1.89 43.52
C LYS A 309 -107.46 -1.04 44.76
N ARG A 310 -106.82 0.12 44.86
CA ARG A 310 -107.03 1.06 45.98
C ARG A 310 -108.46 1.62 46.00
N ARG A 311 -109.02 1.99 44.84
CA ARG A 311 -110.41 2.49 44.73
C ARG A 311 -111.45 1.43 45.06
N GLU A 312 -111.21 0.18 44.64
CA GLU A 312 -112.08 -0.95 45.00
C GLU A 312 -112.08 -1.21 46.51
N LEU A 313 -110.93 -1.06 47.17
CA LEU A 313 -110.81 -1.20 48.61
C LEU A 313 -111.55 -0.07 49.37
N GLU A 314 -111.44 1.17 48.88
CA GLU A 314 -112.14 2.34 49.44
C GLU A 314 -113.66 2.20 49.32
N GLN A 315 -114.18 1.75 48.17
CA GLN A 315 -115.63 1.50 47.99
C GLN A 315 -116.16 0.43 48.95
N LYS A 316 -115.42 -0.67 49.13
CA LYS A 316 -115.81 -1.71 50.09
C LYS A 316 -115.81 -1.21 51.54
N TYR A 317 -114.93 -0.27 51.88
CA TYR A 317 -114.88 0.32 53.21
C TYR A 317 -116.08 1.25 53.47
N GLU A 318 -116.47 2.07 52.49
CA GLU A 318 -117.64 2.96 52.58
C GLU A 318 -118.97 2.19 52.66
N GLU A 319 -119.12 1.10 51.91
CA GLU A 319 -120.30 0.23 51.97
C GLU A 319 -120.48 -0.37 53.37
N LYS A 320 -119.38 -0.87 53.95
CA LYS A 320 -119.38 -1.45 55.30
C LYS A 320 -119.78 -0.43 56.37
N GLN A 321 -119.37 0.83 56.24
CA GLN A 321 -119.78 1.91 57.15
C GLN A 321 -121.29 2.23 57.05
N ARG A 322 -121.88 2.18 55.85
CA ARG A 322 -123.32 2.43 55.67
C ARG A 322 -124.19 1.36 56.34
N ASP A 323 -123.78 0.10 56.27
CA ASP A 323 -124.49 -1.00 56.91
C ASP A 323 -124.42 -0.92 58.44
N THR A 324 -123.29 -0.45 59.00
CA THR A 324 -123.17 -0.25 60.46
C THR A 324 -124.09 0.87 60.95
N VAL A 325 -124.19 1.97 60.19
CA VAL A 325 -125.08 3.10 60.52
C VAL A 325 -126.56 2.71 60.40
N ARG A 326 -126.93 1.83 59.47
CA ARG A 326 -128.31 1.33 59.33
C ARG A 326 -128.75 0.52 60.56
N ALA A 327 -127.89 -0.39 61.04
CA ALA A 327 -128.19 -1.22 62.21
C ALA A 327 -128.42 -0.40 63.50
N ILE A 328 -127.60 0.64 63.75
CA ILE A 328 -127.75 1.52 64.91
C ILE A 328 -129.07 2.34 64.85
N ARG A 329 -129.56 2.65 63.65
CA ARG A 329 -130.78 3.45 63.45
C ARG A 329 -132.05 2.64 63.71
N GLU A 330 -132.04 1.34 63.38
CA GLU A 330 -133.16 0.44 63.63
C GLU A 330 -133.31 0.13 65.14
N GLU A 331 -132.21 -0.02 65.89
CA GLU A 331 -132.26 -0.20 67.35
C GLU A 331 -132.86 1.02 68.07
N TYR A 332 -132.53 2.25 67.62
CA TYR A 332 -133.05 3.48 68.22
C TYR A 332 -134.57 3.68 68.02
N GLU A 333 -135.12 3.23 66.88
CA GLU A 333 -136.56 3.38 66.57
C GLU A 333 -137.44 2.40 67.36
N GLU A 334 -136.94 1.22 67.72
CA GLU A 334 -137.65 0.27 68.59
C GLU A 334 -137.70 0.76 70.05
N GLU A 335 -136.62 1.39 70.53
CA GLU A 335 -136.54 1.91 71.90
C GLU A 335 -137.57 3.04 72.15
N GLN A 336 -137.87 3.86 71.13
CA GLN A 336 -138.85 4.96 71.22
C GLN A 336 -140.30 4.46 71.29
N ARG A 337 -140.67 3.40 70.56
CA ARG A 337 -142.03 2.81 70.61
C ARG A 337 -142.37 2.24 71.98
N MET A 338 -141.38 1.69 72.68
CA MET A 338 -141.55 1.15 74.03
C MET A 338 -141.76 2.26 75.09
N ARG A 339 -141.23 3.47 74.85
CA ARG A 339 -141.41 4.63 75.76
C ARG A 339 -142.80 5.27 75.64
N GLU A 340 -143.38 5.37 74.44
CA GLU A 340 -144.72 5.93 74.24
C GLU A 340 -145.85 5.07 74.86
N LYS A 341 -145.68 3.75 74.92
CA LYS A 341 -146.69 2.84 75.47
C LYS A 341 -146.80 2.94 77.01
N LYS A 342 -145.69 3.21 77.70
CA LYS A 342 -145.65 3.40 79.17
C LYS A 342 -146.29 4.73 79.61
N LEU A 343 -146.13 5.79 78.83
CA LEU A 343 -146.63 7.13 79.14
C LEU A 343 -148.18 7.23 79.09
N LYS A 344 -148.84 6.28 78.41
CA LYS A 344 -150.31 6.25 78.23
C LYS A 344 -151.06 5.54 79.36
N GLU A 345 -150.37 4.63 80.08
CA GLU A 345 -150.91 3.93 81.26
C GLU A 345 -150.74 4.78 82.55
N GLU A 346 -149.69 5.62 82.63
CA GLU A 346 -149.44 6.51 83.78
C GLU A 346 -150.48 7.67 83.91
N TYR A 347 -151.04 8.17 82.81
CA TYR A 347 -151.98 9.31 82.82
C TYR A 347 -153.36 8.98 83.44
N GLU A 348 -153.78 7.71 83.42
CA GLU A 348 -155.05 7.26 84.00
C GLU A 348 -154.96 6.95 85.51
N GLU A 349 -153.75 6.71 86.02
CA GLU A 349 -153.46 6.44 87.44
C GLU A 349 -153.20 7.74 88.23
N GLU A 350 -152.66 8.78 87.56
CA GLU A 350 -152.30 10.07 88.16
C GLU A 350 -153.50 10.92 88.62
N GLN A 351 -154.71 10.70 88.08
CA GLN A 351 -155.93 11.37 88.56
C GLN A 351 -156.44 10.81 89.91
N ARG A 352 -156.14 9.55 90.24
CA ARG A 352 -156.53 8.92 91.53
C ARG A 352 -155.55 9.22 92.66
N ASN A 353 -154.31 9.59 92.34
CA ASN A 353 -153.23 9.83 93.31
C ASN A 353 -153.14 11.27 93.84
N ARG A 354 -153.85 12.24 93.26
CA ARG A 354 -153.88 13.63 93.75
C ARG A 354 -154.55 13.80 95.13
N GLU A 355 -155.35 12.84 95.58
CA GLU A 355 -155.93 12.87 96.95
C GLU A 355 -155.00 12.31 98.04
N ARG A 356 -153.95 11.55 97.68
CA ARG A 356 -153.19 10.73 98.65
C ARG A 356 -151.88 11.37 99.14
N VAL A 357 -151.32 12.30 98.35
CA VAL A 357 -149.98 12.89 98.57
C VAL A 357 -149.95 14.02 99.61
N MET A 358 -151.08 14.48 100.12
CA MET A 358 -151.11 15.39 101.29
C MET A 358 -150.58 14.73 102.59
N ARG A 359 -150.31 13.42 102.61
CA ARG A 359 -150.05 12.66 103.85
C ARG A 359 -148.60 12.28 104.16
N GLN A 360 -147.63 12.50 103.28
CA GLN A 360 -146.27 11.97 103.47
C GLN A 360 -145.14 13.00 103.37
N LYS A 361 -145.46 14.24 103.77
CA LYS A 361 -144.49 15.23 104.26
C LYS A 361 -144.06 14.97 105.72
N TYR A 362 -144.07 13.72 106.16
CA TYR A 362 -143.60 13.28 107.46
C TYR A 362 -142.54 12.22 107.16
N GLU A 363 -141.32 12.70 106.92
CA GLU A 363 -140.20 12.45 107.85
C GLU A 363 -139.35 11.28 107.33
N GLU A 364 -138.36 11.56 106.49
CA GLU A 364 -137.01 12.04 106.85
C GLU A 364 -136.09 11.00 107.50
N GLU A 365 -136.56 10.03 108.25
CA GLU A 365 -135.65 9.35 109.17
C GLU A 365 -135.28 7.95 108.71
N GLN A 366 -134.22 7.81 107.92
CA GLN A 366 -133.19 6.76 108.08
C GLN A 366 -132.22 6.85 106.87
N LYS A 367 -131.16 7.66 106.95
CA LYS A 367 -129.84 7.22 107.42
C LYS A 367 -129.26 6.06 106.61
N ASP A 368 -128.20 6.26 105.83
CA ASP A 368 -126.83 6.42 106.37
C ASP A 368 -126.31 5.10 106.98
N ARG A 369 -125.79 4.20 106.11
CA ARG A 369 -125.00 2.99 106.43
C ARG A 369 -124.61 2.26 105.13
N GLU A 370 -123.49 2.54 104.48
CA GLU A 370 -122.27 1.72 104.50
C GLU A 370 -121.69 1.91 103.08
N ILE A 371 -120.53 2.48 102.76
CA ILE A 371 -119.18 2.32 103.32
C ILE A 371 -118.95 0.88 103.78
N LYS A 372 -118.54 0.01 102.85
CA LYS A 372 -117.54 -1.07 102.99
C LYS A 372 -117.77 -2.14 101.92
N LEU A 373 -116.96 -2.13 100.87
CA LEU A 373 -116.40 -3.32 100.18
C LEU A 373 -115.63 -2.79 98.94
N ARG A 374 -114.38 -2.33 99.11
CA ARG A 374 -113.13 -3.10 98.90
C ARG A 374 -112.81 -3.32 97.42
N GLU A 375 -111.76 -2.72 96.86
CA GLU A 375 -110.33 -3.01 97.11
C GLU A 375 -109.94 -4.48 96.82
N ASN A 376 -109.93 -4.92 95.55
CA ASN A 376 -109.12 -6.08 95.08
C ASN A 376 -109.34 -6.35 93.56
N PHE A 377 -108.48 -5.84 92.65
CA PHE A 377 -108.17 -6.50 91.35
C PHE A 377 -106.99 -5.82 90.59
N GLU A 378 -105.91 -5.41 91.27
CA GLU A 378 -104.75 -4.76 90.63
C GLU A 378 -103.42 -5.55 90.73
N GLU A 379 -103.43 -6.82 91.16
CA GLU A 379 -102.18 -7.53 91.52
C GLU A 379 -101.73 -8.68 90.61
N GLU A 380 -102.43 -9.04 89.52
CA GLU A 380 -102.25 -10.40 88.93
C GLU A 380 -101.65 -10.54 87.52
N GLN A 381 -101.21 -9.50 86.78
CA GLN A 381 -100.71 -9.72 85.39
C GLN A 381 -99.34 -9.10 85.05
N LYS A 382 -98.54 -8.72 86.05
CA LYS A 382 -97.17 -8.20 85.87
C LYS A 382 -96.07 -9.28 85.70
N GLU A 383 -96.42 -10.56 85.51
CA GLU A 383 -95.44 -11.67 85.55
C GLU A 383 -95.05 -12.29 84.19
N LYS A 384 -95.61 -11.83 83.05
CA LYS A 384 -95.37 -12.47 81.72
C LYS A 384 -94.36 -11.76 80.80
N VAL A 385 -93.45 -10.96 81.37
CA VAL A 385 -92.40 -10.23 80.61
C VAL A 385 -91.02 -10.92 80.59
N MET A 386 -90.76 -11.99 81.36
CA MET A 386 -89.36 -12.39 81.64
C MET A 386 -88.81 -13.67 80.96
N GLN A 387 -89.56 -14.40 80.11
CA GLN A 387 -89.14 -15.77 79.71
C GLN A 387 -88.87 -16.07 78.23
N LEU A 388 -88.92 -15.12 77.29
CA LEU A 388 -88.70 -15.43 75.86
C LEU A 388 -87.66 -14.54 75.15
N ARG A 389 -86.71 -13.97 75.90
CA ARG A 389 -85.60 -13.16 75.36
C ARG A 389 -84.23 -13.85 75.35
N HIS A 390 -84.10 -15.13 75.73
CA HIS A 390 -82.78 -15.76 75.90
C HIS A 390 -82.47 -16.97 74.99
N LYS A 391 -83.27 -17.26 73.95
CA LYS A 391 -83.05 -18.44 73.08
C LYS A 391 -82.80 -18.18 71.59
N SER A 392 -82.71 -16.92 71.15
CA SER A 392 -82.56 -16.57 69.72
C SER A 392 -81.33 -15.71 69.36
N GLU A 393 -80.42 -15.45 70.28
CA GLU A 393 -79.19 -14.66 70.02
C GLU A 393 -77.91 -15.51 69.80
N GLU A 394 -77.94 -16.83 70.01
CA GLU A 394 -76.77 -17.69 69.78
C GLU A 394 -76.69 -18.30 68.37
N LYS A 395 -77.81 -18.38 67.63
CA LYS A 395 -77.83 -18.95 66.26
C LYS A 395 -77.38 -17.98 65.14
N LEU A 396 -77.12 -16.71 65.47
CA LEU A 396 -76.65 -15.70 64.51
C LEU A 396 -75.11 -15.55 64.50
N LYS A 397 -74.42 -16.06 65.54
CA LYS A 397 -72.95 -15.96 65.68
C LYS A 397 -72.16 -17.13 65.05
N GLU A 398 -72.85 -18.15 64.55
CA GLU A 398 -72.24 -19.30 63.83
C GLU A 398 -72.24 -19.12 62.30
N PHE A 399 -73.11 -18.27 61.76
CA PHE A 399 -73.22 -18.00 60.32
C PHE A 399 -72.16 -17.00 59.82
N GLU A 400 -71.69 -16.09 60.68
CA GLU A 400 -70.68 -15.07 60.35
C GLU A 400 -69.24 -15.61 60.28
N ARG A 401 -68.97 -16.81 60.82
CA ARG A 401 -67.64 -17.47 60.72
C ARG A 401 -67.39 -18.18 59.37
N SER A 402 -68.44 -18.47 58.59
CA SER A 402 -68.36 -19.23 57.31
C SER A 402 -68.08 -18.36 56.07
N MET A 403 -68.14 -17.03 56.20
CA MET A 403 -67.95 -16.08 55.08
C MET A 403 -66.54 -15.48 55.03
N LYS A 404 -65.70 -15.72 56.05
CA LYS A 404 -64.37 -15.10 56.17
C LYS A 404 -63.20 -15.98 55.67
N GLU A 405 -63.46 -17.21 55.24
CA GLU A 405 -62.50 -18.13 54.59
C GLU A 405 -62.63 -18.15 53.05
N ARG A 406 -63.43 -17.27 52.45
CA ARG A 406 -63.65 -17.18 50.98
C ARG A 406 -63.17 -15.89 50.32
N TYR A 407 -62.35 -15.10 51.02
CA TYR A 407 -61.86 -13.80 50.52
C TYR A 407 -60.33 -13.61 50.64
N GLU A 408 -59.58 -14.62 51.09
CA GLU A 408 -58.11 -14.54 51.24
C GLU A 408 -57.32 -15.59 50.42
N GLU A 409 -57.98 -16.37 49.56
CA GLU A 409 -57.32 -17.29 48.60
C GLU A 409 -57.23 -16.74 47.15
N ASP A 410 -58.01 -15.71 46.79
CA ASP A 410 -58.08 -15.18 45.40
C ASP A 410 -57.08 -14.04 45.09
N GLN A 411 -56.17 -13.72 46.02
CA GLN A 411 -55.16 -12.65 45.85
C GLN A 411 -53.70 -13.16 45.92
N LYS A 412 -53.47 -14.47 45.98
CA LYS A 412 -52.12 -15.08 46.03
C LYS A 412 -51.83 -16.12 44.94
N GLU A 413 -52.53 -16.04 43.82
CA GLU A 413 -52.30 -16.84 42.60
C GLU A 413 -52.03 -15.97 41.36
N ARG A 414 -51.30 -14.85 41.54
CA ARG A 414 -50.76 -14.05 40.41
C ARG A 414 -49.24 -13.81 40.49
N GLU A 415 -48.56 -14.41 41.48
CA GLU A 415 -47.14 -14.13 41.73
C GLU A 415 -46.26 -15.38 42.01
N ARG A 416 -46.69 -16.62 41.70
CA ARG A 416 -45.91 -17.84 42.04
C ARG A 416 -45.79 -18.98 41.02
N LEU A 417 -46.01 -18.75 39.72
CA LEU A 417 -45.65 -19.74 38.67
C LEU A 417 -44.80 -19.10 37.56
N LEU A 418 -43.65 -18.60 37.99
CA LEU A 418 -42.39 -18.67 37.26
C LEU A 418 -41.57 -19.80 37.91
N ARG A 419 -41.81 -21.05 37.47
CA ARG A 419 -40.82 -22.12 37.38
C ARG A 419 -41.50 -23.39 36.85
N ASP A 420 -40.93 -23.88 35.76
CA ASP A 420 -41.11 -25.20 35.16
C ASP A 420 -42.40 -25.40 34.36
N GLY A 421 -42.27 -25.27 33.03
CA GLY A 421 -43.26 -25.79 32.08
C GLY A 421 -43.52 -25.03 30.79
N PHE A 422 -42.82 -23.92 30.48
CA PHE A 422 -43.05 -23.16 29.22
C PHE A 422 -41.79 -22.52 28.61
N GLU A 423 -40.59 -22.97 29.01
CA GLU A 423 -39.32 -22.54 28.38
C GLU A 423 -38.71 -23.58 27.43
N GLU A 424 -39.21 -24.82 27.38
CA GLU A 424 -38.66 -25.86 26.49
C GLU A 424 -39.32 -25.86 25.10
N ASP A 425 -40.63 -25.56 24.99
CA ASP A 425 -41.37 -25.68 23.72
C ASP A 425 -41.12 -24.51 22.73
N MET A 426 -40.88 -23.30 23.26
CA MET A 426 -40.46 -22.13 22.45
C MET A 426 -38.95 -22.14 22.14
N ARG A 427 -38.11 -22.78 22.98
CA ARG A 427 -36.71 -23.01 22.66
C ARG A 427 -36.58 -24.03 21.53
N HIS A 428 -37.31 -25.14 21.56
CA HIS A 428 -37.23 -26.18 20.53
C HIS A 428 -37.64 -25.69 19.12
N LYS A 429 -38.69 -24.86 18.98
CA LYS A 429 -39.06 -24.25 17.69
C LYS A 429 -38.11 -23.15 17.21
N LEU A 430 -37.51 -22.39 18.14
CA LEU A 430 -36.54 -21.34 17.81
C LEU A 430 -35.14 -21.94 17.52
N GLU A 431 -34.77 -23.05 18.17
CA GLU A 431 -33.59 -23.86 17.87
C GLU A 431 -33.76 -24.55 16.51
N GLU A 432 -34.89 -25.21 16.20
CA GLU A 432 -35.16 -25.84 14.89
C GLU A 432 -35.11 -24.82 13.73
N LEU A 433 -35.67 -23.61 13.91
CA LEU A 433 -35.59 -22.55 12.90
C LEU A 433 -34.19 -21.96 12.77
N LYS A 434 -33.42 -21.86 13.87
CA LYS A 434 -32.01 -21.43 13.85
C LYS A 434 -31.07 -22.50 13.32
N GLU A 435 -31.43 -23.77 13.44
CA GLU A 435 -30.66 -24.93 12.96
C GLU A 435 -30.92 -25.12 11.47
N LYS A 436 -32.18 -25.05 11.00
CA LYS A 436 -32.50 -24.98 9.56
C LYS A 436 -31.92 -23.76 8.87
N HIS A 437 -31.93 -22.57 9.50
CA HIS A 437 -31.29 -21.39 8.93
C HIS A 437 -29.75 -21.51 8.93
N ARG A 438 -29.15 -22.15 9.95
CA ARG A 438 -27.71 -22.44 9.97
C ARG A 438 -27.30 -23.51 8.96
N GLU A 439 -28.14 -24.51 8.71
CA GLU A 439 -27.94 -25.52 7.67
C GLU A 439 -28.12 -24.93 6.27
N GLU A 440 -29.12 -24.07 6.05
CA GLU A 440 -29.26 -23.33 4.79
C GLU A 440 -28.10 -22.34 4.55
N GLU A 441 -27.63 -21.65 5.59
CA GLU A 441 -26.45 -20.78 5.50
C GLU A 441 -25.16 -21.57 5.32
N MET A 442 -25.00 -22.73 5.97
CA MET A 442 -23.89 -23.65 5.72
C MET A 442 -23.93 -24.20 4.30
N MET A 443 -25.09 -24.66 3.79
CA MET A 443 -25.22 -25.10 2.40
C MET A 443 -24.94 -23.98 1.41
N LYS A 444 -25.41 -22.75 1.67
CA LYS A 444 -25.08 -21.58 0.84
C LYS A 444 -23.60 -21.22 0.90
N MET A 445 -22.97 -21.28 2.07
CA MET A 445 -21.52 -21.06 2.24
C MET A 445 -20.70 -22.16 1.58
N GLU A 446 -21.14 -23.41 1.65
CA GLU A 446 -20.47 -24.57 1.08
C GLU A 446 -20.63 -24.62 -0.46
N GLU A 447 -21.78 -24.20 -0.99
CA GLU A 447 -21.96 -23.91 -2.42
C GLU A 447 -21.11 -22.72 -2.87
N LEU A 448 -21.04 -21.62 -2.10
CA LEU A 448 -20.18 -20.48 -2.42
C LEU A 448 -18.70 -20.89 -2.41
N LYS A 449 -18.31 -21.73 -1.44
CA LYS A 449 -16.95 -22.25 -1.29
C LYS A 449 -16.60 -23.18 -2.45
N LYS A 450 -17.51 -24.08 -2.86
CA LYS A 450 -17.34 -24.89 -4.07
C LYS A 450 -17.21 -24.04 -5.32
N ARG A 451 -18.07 -23.03 -5.52
CA ARG A 451 -17.96 -22.11 -6.66
C ARG A 451 -16.66 -21.33 -6.67
N PHE A 452 -16.20 -20.85 -5.51
CA PHE A 452 -14.93 -20.15 -5.39
C PHE A 452 -13.73 -21.07 -5.64
N GLU A 453 -13.75 -22.30 -5.13
CA GLU A 453 -12.72 -23.33 -5.41
C GLU A 453 -12.70 -23.73 -6.89
N GLU A 454 -13.87 -23.77 -7.53
CA GLU A 454 -14.02 -24.09 -8.95
C GLU A 454 -13.57 -22.92 -9.84
N GLU A 455 -13.89 -21.68 -9.48
CA GLU A 455 -13.36 -20.46 -10.11
C GLU A 455 -11.83 -20.35 -9.96
N GLN A 456 -11.30 -20.64 -8.76
CA GLN A 456 -9.85 -20.73 -8.53
C GLN A 456 -9.22 -21.82 -9.40
N ARG A 457 -9.85 -23.00 -9.51
CA ARG A 457 -9.39 -24.08 -10.41
C ARG A 457 -9.34 -23.62 -11.86
N VAL A 458 -10.40 -22.98 -12.35
CA VAL A 458 -10.47 -22.49 -13.74
C VAL A 458 -9.40 -21.43 -14.00
N GLN A 459 -9.20 -20.49 -13.08
CA GLN A 459 -8.15 -19.47 -13.20
C GLN A 459 -6.74 -20.08 -13.18
N ILE A 460 -6.50 -21.08 -12.33
CA ILE A 460 -5.23 -21.81 -12.28
C ILE A 460 -4.99 -22.58 -13.58
N GLU A 461 -6.03 -23.22 -14.14
CA GLU A 461 -5.92 -23.98 -15.38
C GLU A 461 -5.70 -23.06 -16.60
N GLU A 462 -6.35 -21.89 -16.65
CA GLU A 462 -6.07 -20.85 -17.64
C GLU A 462 -4.65 -20.31 -17.54
N LEU A 463 -4.15 -20.12 -16.32
CA LEU A 463 -2.77 -19.71 -16.09
C LEU A 463 -1.79 -20.78 -16.57
N LYS A 464 -2.04 -22.06 -16.29
CA LYS A 464 -1.21 -23.17 -16.80
C LYS A 464 -1.17 -23.19 -18.32
N LEU A 465 -2.32 -23.05 -19.00
CA LEU A 465 -2.38 -22.96 -20.46
C LEU A 465 -1.57 -21.78 -21.01
N LYS A 466 -1.66 -20.61 -20.38
CA LYS A 466 -0.85 -19.43 -20.74
C LYS A 466 0.65 -19.65 -20.51
N TYR A 467 1.02 -20.39 -19.48
CA TYR A 467 2.42 -20.75 -19.19
C TYR A 467 2.95 -21.77 -20.22
N GLU A 468 2.18 -22.79 -20.56
CA GLU A 468 2.54 -23.78 -21.59
C GLU A 468 2.71 -23.13 -22.97
N ASP A 469 1.83 -22.19 -23.33
CA ASP A 469 1.91 -21.48 -24.61
C ASP A 469 3.14 -20.56 -24.68
N ARG A 470 3.48 -19.90 -23.55
CA ARG A 470 4.75 -19.17 -23.40
C ARG A 470 5.97 -20.08 -23.52
N GLU A 471 5.97 -21.25 -22.88
CA GLU A 471 7.08 -22.20 -23.00
C GLU A 471 7.26 -22.68 -24.43
N ARG A 472 6.15 -22.95 -25.14
CA ARG A 472 6.18 -23.32 -26.56
C ARG A 472 6.80 -22.20 -27.41
N THR A 473 6.39 -20.97 -27.16
CA THR A 473 6.94 -19.78 -27.85
C THR A 473 8.45 -19.62 -27.58
N ILE A 474 8.88 -19.82 -26.33
CA ILE A 474 10.30 -19.75 -25.96
C ILE A 474 11.11 -20.85 -26.66
N ARG A 475 10.60 -22.08 -26.72
CA ARG A 475 11.25 -23.18 -27.44
C ARG A 475 11.37 -22.89 -28.94
N GLU A 476 10.32 -22.38 -29.57
CA GLU A 476 10.34 -22.00 -30.98
C GLU A 476 11.39 -20.91 -31.27
N VAL A 477 11.48 -19.88 -30.44
CA VAL A 477 12.50 -18.82 -30.56
C VAL A 477 13.90 -19.39 -30.36
N TYR A 478 14.08 -20.32 -29.41
CA TYR A 478 15.36 -20.98 -29.17
C TYR A 478 15.81 -21.82 -30.36
N ASP A 479 14.91 -22.61 -30.95
CA ASP A 479 15.18 -23.42 -32.14
C ASP A 479 15.48 -22.55 -33.36
N GLU A 480 14.78 -21.43 -33.53
CA GLU A 480 15.02 -20.49 -34.62
C GLU A 480 16.41 -19.82 -34.50
N LEU A 481 16.82 -19.47 -33.27
CA LEU A 481 18.16 -18.96 -32.98
C LEU A 481 19.25 -20.00 -33.25
N GLN A 482 19.02 -21.26 -32.86
CA GLN A 482 19.94 -22.36 -33.17
C GLN A 482 20.10 -22.55 -34.68
N ARG A 483 18.99 -22.62 -35.43
CA ARG A 483 19.02 -22.71 -36.91
C ARG A 483 19.75 -21.53 -37.55
N LYS A 484 19.57 -20.31 -37.04
CA LYS A 484 20.31 -19.11 -37.52
C LYS A 484 21.80 -19.21 -37.21
N ARG A 485 22.18 -19.74 -36.05
CA ARG A 485 23.59 -19.95 -35.66
C ARG A 485 24.26 -21.01 -36.53
N GLU A 486 23.61 -22.14 -36.77
CA GLU A 486 24.09 -23.20 -37.65
C GLU A 486 24.23 -22.73 -39.09
N LYS A 487 23.24 -22.01 -39.63
CA LYS A 487 23.34 -21.40 -40.98
C LYS A 487 24.51 -20.43 -41.09
N LYS A 488 24.79 -19.62 -40.06
CA LYS A 488 25.96 -18.72 -40.04
C LYS A 488 27.27 -19.48 -39.99
N LEU A 489 27.35 -20.54 -39.18
CA LEU A 489 28.53 -21.42 -39.10
C LEU A 489 28.78 -22.12 -40.43
N LYS A 490 27.75 -22.68 -41.06
CA LYS A 490 27.83 -23.33 -42.37
C LYS A 490 28.29 -22.36 -43.46
N LYS A 491 27.75 -21.13 -43.49
CA LYS A 491 28.21 -20.08 -44.41
C LYS A 491 29.67 -19.67 -44.19
N ARG A 492 30.14 -19.62 -42.93
CA ARG A 492 31.56 -19.37 -42.63
C ARG A 492 32.44 -20.51 -43.11
N ALA A 493 32.08 -21.75 -42.78
CA ALA A 493 32.81 -22.94 -43.20
C ALA A 493 32.87 -23.08 -44.73
N ASP A 494 31.78 -22.80 -45.45
CA ASP A 494 31.75 -22.81 -46.91
C ASP A 494 32.63 -21.70 -47.51
N LYS A 495 32.65 -20.51 -46.88
CA LYS A 495 33.54 -19.41 -47.30
C LYS A 495 35.01 -19.78 -47.11
N GLU A 496 35.37 -20.31 -45.93
CA GLU A 496 36.72 -20.75 -45.62
C GLU A 496 37.17 -21.91 -46.53
N ARG A 497 36.27 -22.87 -46.84
CA ARG A 497 36.54 -23.91 -47.83
C ARG A 497 36.80 -23.34 -49.22
N ARG A 498 35.95 -22.44 -49.71
CA ARG A 498 36.13 -21.80 -51.03
C ARG A 498 37.44 -21.02 -51.12
N GLU A 499 37.80 -20.32 -50.05
CA GLU A 499 39.04 -19.57 -49.96
C GLU A 499 40.27 -20.50 -49.92
N SER A 500 40.18 -21.59 -49.15
CA SER A 500 41.22 -22.63 -49.09
C SER A 500 41.41 -23.32 -50.44
N VAL A 501 40.32 -23.69 -51.13
CA VAL A 501 40.36 -24.26 -52.49
C VAL A 501 40.97 -23.27 -53.48
N ARG A 502 40.61 -21.98 -53.41
CA ARG A 502 41.19 -20.94 -54.28
C ARG A 502 42.71 -20.81 -54.08
N VAL A 503 43.16 -20.78 -52.83
CA VAL A 503 44.59 -20.69 -52.49
C VAL A 503 45.35 -21.94 -52.96
N LEU A 504 44.78 -23.13 -52.77
CA LEU A 504 45.38 -24.37 -53.25
C LEU A 504 45.44 -24.43 -54.78
N SER A 505 44.39 -23.99 -55.49
CA SER A 505 44.38 -23.92 -56.95
C SER A 505 45.44 -22.94 -57.48
N GLN A 506 45.58 -21.77 -56.86
CA GLN A 506 46.61 -20.80 -57.23
C GLN A 506 48.03 -21.36 -57.02
N LYS A 507 48.27 -22.04 -55.90
CA LYS A 507 49.55 -22.73 -55.66
C LYS A 507 49.82 -23.81 -56.70
N TYR A 508 48.82 -24.63 -57.01
CA TYR A 508 48.96 -25.70 -58.01
C TYR A 508 49.27 -25.15 -59.41
N GLU A 509 48.58 -24.08 -59.83
CA GLU A 509 48.87 -23.40 -61.11
C GLU A 509 50.24 -22.72 -61.14
N GLU A 510 50.68 -22.13 -60.04
CA GLU A 510 52.02 -21.53 -59.91
C GLU A 510 53.10 -22.61 -59.97
N GLU A 511 52.90 -23.73 -59.28
CA GLU A 511 53.82 -24.87 -59.31
C GLU A 511 53.90 -25.51 -60.70
N ASN A 512 52.77 -25.65 -61.41
CA ASN A 512 52.76 -26.12 -62.79
C ASN A 512 53.46 -25.13 -63.74
N ARG A 513 53.23 -23.82 -63.60
CA ARG A 513 53.96 -22.80 -64.38
C ARG A 513 55.47 -22.84 -64.12
N ASN A 514 55.89 -23.08 -62.88
CA ASN A 514 57.30 -23.22 -62.55
C ASN A 514 57.89 -24.49 -63.16
N LYS A 515 57.18 -25.63 -63.09
CA LYS A 515 57.61 -26.88 -63.74
C LYS A 515 57.70 -26.72 -65.26
N GLU A 516 56.76 -26.03 -65.89
CA GLU A 516 56.81 -25.73 -67.32
C GLU A 516 58.00 -24.84 -67.70
N ARG A 517 58.32 -23.83 -66.88
CA ARG A 517 59.52 -22.99 -67.05
C ARG A 517 60.79 -23.81 -66.90
N GLU A 518 60.92 -24.60 -65.84
CA GLU A 518 62.09 -25.47 -65.63
C GLU A 518 62.27 -26.47 -66.77
N MET A 519 61.18 -27.06 -67.28
CA MET A 519 61.23 -27.95 -68.44
C MET A 519 61.63 -27.23 -69.73
N LYS A 520 61.23 -25.97 -69.89
CA LYS A 520 61.61 -25.14 -71.03
C LYS A 520 63.07 -24.73 -70.96
N ASP A 521 63.52 -24.29 -69.79
CA ASP A 521 64.92 -23.90 -69.53
C ASP A 521 65.84 -25.11 -69.73
N ARG A 522 65.47 -26.31 -69.23
CA ARG A 522 66.22 -27.55 -69.50
C ARG A 522 66.28 -27.90 -70.98
N LYS A 523 65.18 -27.74 -71.72
CA LYS A 523 65.18 -27.98 -73.18
C LYS A 523 66.04 -26.97 -73.93
N GLU A 524 66.06 -25.70 -73.50
CA GLU A 524 66.91 -24.66 -74.06
C GLU A 524 68.41 -24.92 -73.75
N GLU A 525 68.72 -25.39 -72.54
CA GLU A 525 70.08 -25.87 -72.19
C GLU A 525 70.49 -27.07 -73.03
N GLU A 526 69.65 -28.12 -73.12
CA GLU A 526 69.90 -29.30 -73.96
C GLU A 526 70.08 -28.92 -75.44
N LEU A 527 69.26 -28.01 -75.98
CA LEU A 527 69.41 -27.48 -77.34
C LEU A 527 70.74 -26.72 -77.50
N SER A 528 71.11 -25.89 -76.53
CA SER A 528 72.38 -25.15 -76.55
C SER A 528 73.59 -26.08 -76.50
N GLU A 529 73.55 -27.13 -75.68
CA GLU A 529 74.60 -28.15 -75.62
C GLU A 529 74.69 -28.92 -76.94
N ARG A 530 73.55 -29.31 -77.52
CA ARG A 530 73.49 -30.03 -78.79
C ARG A 530 73.97 -29.18 -79.96
N GLU A 531 73.68 -27.88 -79.97
CA GLU A 531 74.25 -26.92 -80.93
C GLU A 531 75.77 -26.78 -80.77
N LYS A 532 76.29 -26.73 -79.53
CA LYS A 532 77.74 -26.72 -79.27
C LYS A 532 78.40 -28.02 -79.74
N GLU A 533 77.77 -29.18 -79.54
CA GLU A 533 78.25 -30.46 -80.04
C GLU A 533 78.23 -30.54 -81.58
N LEU A 534 77.15 -30.10 -82.22
CA LEU A 534 77.04 -30.00 -83.68
C LEU A 534 78.10 -29.06 -84.25
N LYS A 535 78.39 -27.94 -83.57
CA LYS A 535 79.46 -27.02 -83.95
C LYS A 535 80.83 -27.68 -83.83
N LYS A 536 81.10 -28.41 -82.74
CA LYS A 536 82.34 -29.21 -82.59
C LYS A 536 82.47 -30.30 -83.65
N MET A 537 81.37 -30.97 -84.01
CA MET A 537 81.38 -31.97 -85.08
C MET A 537 81.65 -31.34 -86.45
N ARG A 538 80.99 -30.22 -86.78
CA ARG A 538 81.29 -29.48 -88.02
C ARG A 538 82.72 -28.97 -88.06
N GLU A 539 83.26 -28.52 -86.93
CA GLU A 539 84.68 -28.13 -86.81
C GLU A 539 85.63 -29.34 -86.96
N ARG A 540 85.23 -30.54 -86.55
CA ARG A 540 85.97 -31.79 -86.84
C ARG A 540 85.87 -32.19 -88.31
N GLU A 541 84.68 -32.20 -88.91
CA GLU A 541 84.49 -32.49 -90.34
C GLU A 541 85.24 -31.48 -91.24
N LEU A 542 85.28 -30.21 -90.83
CA LEU A 542 86.10 -29.18 -91.50
C LEU A 542 87.60 -29.38 -91.28
N ARG A 543 88.05 -29.98 -90.18
CA ARG A 543 89.47 -30.34 -90.01
C ARG A 543 89.83 -31.56 -90.85
N GLU A 544 88.97 -32.58 -90.88
CA GLU A 544 89.17 -33.80 -91.67
C GLU A 544 89.16 -33.50 -93.18
N LYS A 545 88.35 -32.54 -93.66
CA LYS A 545 88.34 -32.11 -95.08
C LYS A 545 89.53 -31.24 -95.53
N TYR A 546 90.38 -30.80 -94.60
CA TYR A 546 91.60 -30.05 -94.91
C TYR A 546 92.88 -30.87 -94.67
N GLU A 547 92.76 -32.14 -94.27
CA GLU A 547 93.86 -33.09 -94.08
C GLU A 547 93.92 -34.19 -95.17
N GLU A 548 93.02 -34.17 -96.15
CA GLU A 548 93.16 -34.85 -97.48
C GLU A 548 93.45 -33.81 -98.56
#